data_AF-A0A6L9TBY6-F1
#
_entry.id   AF-A0A6L9TBY6-F1
#
_cell.length_a   1.000
_cell.length_b   1.000
_cell.length_c   1.000
_cell.angle_alpha   90.00
_cell.angle_beta   90.00
_cell.angle_gamma   90.00
#
_symmetry.space_group_name_H-M   'P 1'
#
loop_
_entity.id
_entity.type
_entity.pdbx_description
1 polymer ?
#
loop_
_entity_poly.entity_id
_entity_poly.type
_entity_poly.pdbx_seq_one_letter_code
_entity_poly.pdbx_strand_id
1 'polypeptide(L)'
;MIILGVDPGLTRCGVGVVEAGAYRRLSFIHVDVVRSDPHESQDIRLLKIYNGLCAKLDEFSPDAVSIERVFAQANRNTVLGTAQAAGVAMLAAAQRTIPVALHTPTEAKLAITGNGQAQKIQVERMVTRILNLNRMPTPADAADALALAICHALRPSGALQGGEREQHLTPAQRQWAEATRKAHGRGLRRGM
;
A
#
# COMPACT_ATOMS: atom_id res chain seq x y z
N MET A 1 -8.93 -7.10 8.12
CA MET A 1 -8.32 -5.78 7.90
C MET A 1 -7.96 -5.69 6.43
N ILE A 2 -8.54 -4.74 5.70
CA ILE A 2 -8.31 -4.51 4.28
C ILE A 2 -7.14 -3.55 4.14
N ILE A 3 -6.15 -3.93 3.35
CA ILE A 3 -4.93 -3.13 3.14
C ILE A 3 -4.77 -2.89 1.65
N LEU A 4 -4.58 -1.63 1.27
CA LEU A 4 -4.27 -1.23 -0.09
C LEU A 4 -2.79 -0.86 -0.19
N GLY A 5 -2.02 -1.63 -0.95
CA GLY A 5 -0.65 -1.34 -1.32
C GLY A 5 -0.58 -0.48 -2.58
N VAL A 6 0.33 0.51 -2.57
CA VAL A 6 0.59 1.43 -3.69
C VAL A 6 2.07 1.39 -4.02
N ASP A 7 2.37 0.94 -5.24
CA ASP A 7 3.68 1.11 -5.87
C ASP A 7 3.62 2.36 -6.76
N PRO A 8 4.12 3.52 -6.30
CA PRO A 8 3.89 4.80 -6.95
C PRO A 8 4.75 4.96 -8.20
N GLY A 9 4.13 5.37 -9.30
CA GLY A 9 4.86 5.76 -10.49
C GLY A 9 4.02 6.64 -11.39
N LEU A 10 4.67 7.62 -12.03
CA LEU A 10 3.94 8.62 -12.81
C LEU A 10 3.29 7.99 -14.05
N THR A 11 3.98 7.06 -14.74
CA THR A 11 3.43 6.34 -15.91
C THR A 11 2.55 5.15 -15.50
N ARG A 12 2.97 4.43 -14.47
CA ARG A 12 2.33 3.21 -13.96
C ARG A 12 2.36 3.27 -12.45
N CYS A 13 1.19 3.23 -11.83
CA CYS A 13 1.05 3.17 -10.39
C CYS A 13 0.33 1.87 -10.05
N GLY A 14 1.05 0.93 -9.44
CA GLY A 14 0.52 -0.35 -9.03
C GLY A 14 -0.40 -0.20 -7.82
N VAL A 15 -1.54 -0.88 -7.84
CA VAL A 15 -2.50 -0.94 -6.73
C VAL A 15 -2.79 -2.40 -6.42
N GLY A 16 -2.59 -2.82 -5.17
CA GLY A 16 -2.85 -4.18 -4.72
C GLY A 16 -3.68 -4.17 -3.44
N VAL A 17 -4.73 -4.98 -3.37
CA VAL A 17 -5.62 -5.06 -2.21
C VAL A 17 -5.60 -6.47 -1.64
N VAL A 18 -5.34 -6.56 -0.34
CA VAL A 18 -5.33 -7.82 0.41
C VAL A 18 -6.16 -7.70 1.67
N GLU A 19 -6.74 -8.82 2.08
CA GLU A 19 -7.33 -8.96 3.40
C GLU A 19 -6.36 -9.67 4.34
N ALA A 20 -6.12 -9.07 5.50
CA ALA A 20 -5.51 -9.72 6.65
C ALA A 20 -6.61 -10.18 7.62
N GLY A 21 -6.87 -11.49 7.63
CA GLY A 21 -7.84 -12.15 8.49
C GLY A 21 -7.27 -12.58 9.84
N ALA A 22 -8.02 -13.42 10.56
CA ALA A 22 -7.56 -14.03 11.81
C ALA A 22 -6.25 -14.83 11.61
N TYR A 23 -5.43 -14.89 12.65
CA TYR A 23 -4.14 -15.60 12.64
C TYR A 23 -3.19 -15.15 11.50
N ARG A 24 -3.32 -13.90 11.04
CA ARG A 24 -2.53 -13.32 9.92
C ARG A 24 -2.67 -14.08 8.61
N ARG A 25 -3.79 -14.80 8.39
CA ARG A 25 -4.08 -15.36 7.07
C ARG A 25 -4.30 -14.21 6.09
N LEU A 26 -3.55 -14.23 4.99
CA LEU A 26 -3.66 -13.25 3.92
C LEU A 26 -4.52 -13.80 2.79
N SER A 27 -5.35 -12.95 2.20
CA SER A 27 -6.19 -13.30 1.05
C SER A 27 -6.15 -12.19 0.02
N PHE A 28 -6.07 -12.58 -1.25
CA PHE A 28 -6.11 -11.66 -2.38
C PHE A 28 -7.53 -11.10 -2.55
N ILE A 29 -7.64 -9.79 -2.77
CA ILE A 29 -8.90 -9.14 -3.14
C ILE A 29 -8.82 -8.62 -4.57
N HIS A 30 -7.82 -7.79 -4.85
CA HIS A 30 -7.75 -7.08 -6.13
C HIS A 30 -6.32 -6.68 -6.47
N VAL A 31 -6.06 -6.50 -7.76
CA VAL A 31 -4.86 -5.83 -8.23
C VAL A 31 -5.15 -5.10 -9.54
N ASP A 32 -4.56 -3.92 -9.68
CA ASP A 32 -4.70 -3.05 -10.84
C ASP A 32 -3.44 -2.21 -11.04
N VAL A 33 -3.33 -1.55 -12.19
CA VAL A 33 -2.30 -0.55 -12.47
C VAL A 33 -2.95 0.67 -13.09
N VAL A 34 -2.95 1.78 -12.34
CA VAL A 34 -3.37 3.08 -12.85
C VAL A 34 -2.29 3.58 -13.81
N ARG A 35 -2.69 3.97 -15.02
CA ARG A 35 -1.77 4.38 -16.08
C ARG A 35 -2.01 5.83 -16.50
N SER A 36 -0.92 6.51 -16.86
CA SER A 36 -0.95 7.80 -17.56
C SER A 36 -0.10 7.74 -18.82
N ASP A 37 -0.39 8.60 -19.79
CA ASP A 37 0.39 8.69 -21.03
C ASP A 37 1.65 9.53 -20.78
N PRO A 38 2.87 9.02 -21.08
CA PRO A 38 4.11 9.80 -21.00
C PRO A 38 4.14 11.07 -21.84
N HIS A 39 3.31 11.19 -22.88
CA HIS A 39 3.23 12.35 -23.76
C HIS A 39 2.33 13.48 -23.23
N GLU A 40 1.57 13.23 -22.16
CA GLU A 40 0.78 14.26 -21.49
C GLU A 40 1.62 15.11 -20.53
N SER A 41 1.16 16.32 -20.24
CA SER A 41 1.79 17.18 -19.24
C SER A 41 1.69 16.56 -17.84
N GLN A 42 2.69 16.84 -17.00
CA GLN A 42 2.85 16.18 -15.70
C GLN A 42 1.65 16.36 -14.76
N ASP A 43 1.02 17.54 -14.79
CA ASP A 43 -0.19 17.86 -14.03
C ASP A 43 -1.37 16.98 -14.43
N ILE A 44 -1.60 16.77 -15.73
CA ILE A 44 -2.66 15.88 -16.24
C ILE A 44 -2.37 14.43 -15.85
N ARG A 45 -1.11 14.01 -15.92
CA ARG A 45 -0.70 12.66 -15.51
C ARG A 45 -0.93 12.44 -14.01
N LEU A 46 -0.57 13.40 -13.16
CA LEU A 46 -0.85 13.35 -11.72
C LEU A 46 -2.34 13.32 -11.42
N LEU A 47 -3.17 14.08 -12.16
CA LEU A 47 -4.62 14.04 -12.05
C LEU A 47 -5.19 12.65 -12.35
N LYS A 48 -4.69 11.98 -13.41
CA LYS A 48 -5.08 10.60 -13.73
C LYS A 48 -4.72 9.62 -12.62
N ILE A 49 -3.51 9.73 -12.07
CA ILE A 49 -3.08 8.93 -10.92
C ILE A 49 -4.00 9.18 -9.71
N TYR A 50 -4.28 10.45 -9.38
CA TYR A 50 -5.17 10.82 -8.28
C TYR A 50 -6.57 10.23 -8.44
N ASN A 51 -7.17 10.37 -9.62
CA ASN A 51 -8.53 9.88 -9.89
C ASN A 51 -8.60 8.35 -9.81
N GLY A 52 -7.61 7.66 -10.38
CA GLY A 52 -7.53 6.19 -10.30
C GLY A 52 -7.36 5.70 -8.86
N LEU A 53 -6.51 6.35 -8.07
CA LEU A 53 -6.35 6.03 -6.65
C LEU A 53 -7.62 6.32 -5.85
N CYS A 54 -8.29 7.45 -6.09
CA CYS A 54 -9.57 7.77 -5.45
C CYS A 54 -10.61 6.69 -5.73
N ALA A 55 -10.77 6.28 -7.00
CA ALA A 55 -11.70 5.22 -7.37
C ALA A 55 -11.44 3.92 -6.58
N LYS A 56 -10.17 3.52 -6.43
CA LYS A 56 -9.81 2.31 -5.67
C LYS A 56 -9.99 2.47 -4.17
N LEU A 57 -9.69 3.64 -3.61
CA LEU A 57 -9.93 3.92 -2.20
C LEU A 57 -11.42 3.92 -1.87
N ASP A 58 -12.25 4.45 -2.76
CA ASP A 58 -13.71 4.47 -2.60
C ASP A 58 -14.32 3.08 -2.78
N GLU A 59 -13.85 2.32 -3.79
CA GLU A 59 -14.30 0.95 -4.09
C GLU A 59 -14.04 -0.01 -2.93
N PHE A 60 -12.83 0.04 -2.33
CA PHE A 60 -12.41 -0.96 -1.33
C PHE A 60 -12.46 -0.47 0.12
N SER A 61 -12.56 0.84 0.35
CA SER A 61 -12.58 1.45 1.70
C SER A 61 -11.54 0.82 2.66
N PRO A 62 -10.24 0.82 2.32
CA PRO A 62 -9.24 0.07 3.07
C PRO A 62 -9.03 0.65 4.47
N ASP A 63 -8.69 -0.22 5.43
CA ASP A 63 -8.34 0.18 6.79
C ASP A 63 -6.97 0.89 6.86
N ALA A 64 -6.09 0.62 5.90
CA ALA A 64 -4.77 1.22 5.80
C ALA A 64 -4.25 1.23 4.35
N VAL A 65 -3.42 2.24 4.05
CA VAL A 65 -2.67 2.32 2.79
C VAL A 65 -1.18 2.13 3.04
N SER A 66 -0.57 1.19 2.34
CA SER A 66 0.87 0.90 2.36
C SER A 66 1.51 1.46 1.09
N ILE A 67 2.46 2.37 1.19
CA ILE A 67 3.08 3.03 0.03
C ILE A 67 4.58 2.74 0.03
N GLU A 68 5.17 2.48 -1.14
CA GLU A 68 6.62 2.42 -1.26
C GLU A 68 7.26 3.77 -0.94
N ARG A 69 8.30 3.74 -0.10
CA ARG A 69 9.11 4.91 0.20
C ARG A 69 10.04 5.20 -0.97
N VAL A 70 9.95 6.40 -1.52
CA VAL A 70 10.82 6.86 -2.61
C VAL A 70 12.19 7.27 -2.07
N PHE A 71 13.26 6.71 -2.62
CA PHE A 71 14.65 7.05 -2.27
C PHE A 71 15.36 7.76 -3.43
N ALA A 72 16.01 8.88 -3.14
CA ALA A 72 16.63 9.74 -4.16
C ALA A 72 17.87 9.13 -4.85
N GLN A 73 18.50 8.11 -4.26
CA GLN A 73 19.81 7.62 -4.72
C GLN A 73 19.74 6.73 -5.98
N ALA A 74 18.58 6.20 -6.37
CA ALA A 74 18.51 5.13 -7.36
C ALA A 74 18.26 5.59 -8.82
N ASN A 75 17.65 6.75 -9.08
CA ASN A 75 17.44 7.27 -10.45
C ASN A 75 17.03 8.75 -10.46
N ARG A 76 17.99 9.66 -10.59
CA ARG A 76 17.74 11.13 -10.48
C ARG A 76 16.67 11.65 -11.44
N ASN A 77 16.52 11.05 -12.62
CA ASN A 77 15.63 11.54 -13.67
C ASN A 77 14.15 11.18 -13.46
N THR A 78 13.84 10.09 -12.74
CA THR A 78 12.44 9.62 -12.55
C THR A 78 11.95 9.72 -11.12
N VAL A 79 12.87 9.83 -10.15
CA VAL A 79 12.57 9.94 -8.71
C VAL A 79 11.57 11.06 -8.41
N LEU A 80 11.66 12.21 -9.08
CA LEU A 80 10.76 13.33 -8.81
C LEU A 80 9.30 12.99 -9.16
N GLY A 81 9.06 12.38 -10.33
CA GLY A 81 7.72 11.96 -10.74
C GLY A 81 7.14 10.87 -9.84
N THR A 82 7.97 9.90 -9.43
CA THR A 82 7.59 8.87 -8.44
C THR A 82 7.24 9.50 -7.08
N ALA A 83 8.05 10.44 -6.60
CA ALA A 83 7.79 11.14 -5.33
C ALA A 83 6.49 11.97 -5.37
N GLN A 84 6.20 12.62 -6.50
CA GLN A 84 4.93 13.32 -6.69
C GLN A 84 3.74 12.36 -6.68
N ALA A 85 3.83 11.22 -7.39
CA ALA A 85 2.80 10.19 -7.38
C ALA A 85 2.57 9.62 -5.97
N ALA A 86 3.64 9.38 -5.22
CA ALA A 86 3.56 8.97 -3.82
C ALA A 86 2.85 10.03 -2.96
N GLY A 87 3.18 11.32 -3.13
CA GLY A 87 2.51 12.42 -2.44
C GLY A 87 1.02 12.52 -2.77
N VAL A 88 0.64 12.30 -4.04
CA VAL A 88 -0.76 12.21 -4.48
C VAL A 88 -1.48 11.05 -3.79
N ALA A 89 -0.86 9.88 -3.68
CA ALA A 89 -1.42 8.73 -2.96
C ALA A 89 -1.61 9.01 -1.47
N MET A 90 -0.63 9.65 -0.83
CA MET A 90 -0.71 10.07 0.57
C MET A 90 -1.87 11.05 0.79
N LEU A 91 -2.03 12.03 -0.09
CA LEU A 91 -3.11 13.01 -0.04
C LEU A 91 -4.48 12.35 -0.23
N ALA A 92 -4.64 11.49 -1.24
CA ALA A 92 -5.89 10.80 -1.52
C ALA A 92 -6.36 9.93 -0.34
N ALA A 93 -5.43 9.25 0.34
CA ALA A 93 -5.71 8.51 1.56
C ALA A 93 -6.02 9.45 2.76
N ALA A 94 -5.29 10.57 2.89
CA ALA A 94 -5.51 11.58 3.93
C ALA A 94 -6.93 12.15 3.91
N GLN A 95 -7.43 12.50 2.73
CA GLN A 95 -8.77 13.06 2.55
C GLN A 95 -9.88 12.12 3.05
N ARG A 96 -9.62 10.82 3.07
CA ARG A 96 -10.53 9.79 3.58
C ARG A 96 -10.24 9.36 5.01
N THR A 97 -9.30 10.04 5.68
CA THR A 97 -8.85 9.70 7.04
C THR A 97 -8.27 8.28 7.15
N ILE A 98 -7.80 7.71 6.03
CA ILE A 98 -7.18 6.40 6.00
C ILE A 98 -5.70 6.54 6.39
N PRO A 99 -5.20 5.79 7.38
CA PRO A 99 -3.81 5.85 7.79
C PRO A 99 -2.88 5.35 6.68
N VAL A 100 -1.71 6.00 6.57
CA VAL A 100 -0.68 5.70 5.57
C VAL A 100 0.57 5.19 6.26
N ALA A 101 1.12 4.08 5.77
CA ALA A 101 2.41 3.54 6.16
C ALA A 101 3.37 3.55 4.98
N LEU A 102 4.63 3.96 5.22
CA LEU A 102 5.68 3.98 4.21
C LEU A 102 6.62 2.79 4.43
N HIS A 103 6.91 2.06 3.36
CA HIS A 103 7.72 0.85 3.38
C HIS A 103 8.89 0.97 2.41
N THR A 104 10.09 0.62 2.85
CA THR A 104 11.25 0.57 1.96
C THR A 104 11.22 -0.70 1.10
N PRO A 105 11.87 -0.70 -0.08
CA PRO A 105 12.00 -1.91 -0.89
C PRO A 105 12.62 -3.07 -0.10
N THR A 106 13.61 -2.78 0.75
CA THR A 106 14.29 -3.76 1.60
C THR A 106 13.35 -4.36 2.63
N GLU A 107 12.49 -3.55 3.26
CA GLU A 107 11.48 -4.04 4.22
C GLU A 107 10.45 -4.94 3.53
N ALA A 108 10.00 -4.57 2.33
CA ALA A 108 9.07 -5.40 1.54
C ALA A 108 9.71 -6.76 1.21
N LYS A 109 10.95 -6.74 0.70
CA LYS A 109 11.71 -7.96 0.40
C LYS A 109 11.93 -8.84 1.63
N LEU A 110 12.34 -8.25 2.76
CA LEU A 110 12.52 -8.97 4.02
C LEU A 110 11.22 -9.62 4.50
N ALA A 111 10.11 -8.87 4.49
CA ALA A 111 8.82 -9.37 4.97
C ALA A 111 8.28 -10.55 4.15
N ILE A 112 8.57 -10.56 2.84
CA ILE A 112 8.02 -11.55 1.91
C ILE A 112 8.92 -12.77 1.76
N THR A 113 10.24 -12.55 1.71
CA THR A 113 11.22 -13.59 1.32
C THR A 113 12.16 -13.98 2.46
N GLY A 114 12.18 -13.22 3.56
CA GLY A 114 13.20 -13.34 4.61
C GLY A 114 14.57 -12.76 4.23
N ASN A 115 14.74 -12.21 3.02
CA ASN A 115 16.01 -11.65 2.53
C ASN A 115 15.80 -10.27 1.89
N GLY A 116 16.41 -9.23 2.48
CA GLY A 116 16.31 -7.85 1.97
C GLY A 116 16.99 -7.61 0.62
N GLN A 117 17.86 -8.53 0.20
CA GLN A 117 18.57 -8.51 -1.09
C GLN A 117 17.91 -9.43 -2.13
N ALA A 118 16.70 -9.94 -1.86
CA ALA A 118 16.00 -10.79 -2.80
C ALA A 118 15.81 -10.12 -4.18
N GLN A 119 15.93 -10.94 -5.22
CA GLN A 119 15.66 -10.55 -6.60
C GLN A 119 14.15 -10.38 -6.82
N LYS A 120 13.77 -9.52 -7.77
CA LYS A 120 12.36 -9.20 -8.04
C LYS A 120 11.50 -10.45 -8.29
N ILE A 121 12.00 -11.38 -9.12
CA ILE A 121 11.30 -12.64 -9.41
C ILE A 121 11.06 -13.52 -8.17
N GLN A 122 11.92 -13.44 -7.15
CA GLN A 122 11.73 -14.17 -5.90
C GLN A 122 10.57 -13.58 -5.10
N VAL A 123 10.46 -12.24 -5.08
CA VAL A 123 9.33 -11.53 -4.46
C VAL A 123 8.03 -11.90 -5.17
N GLU A 124 7.97 -11.82 -6.50
CA GLU A 124 6.78 -12.15 -7.29
C GLU A 124 6.28 -13.59 -7.04
N ARG A 125 7.20 -14.57 -7.00
CA ARG A 125 6.87 -15.97 -6.67
C ARG A 125 6.34 -16.11 -5.24
N MET A 126 6.93 -15.41 -4.29
CA MET A 126 6.48 -15.47 -2.89
C MET A 126 5.12 -14.79 -2.71
N VAL A 127 4.86 -13.66 -3.36
CA VAL A 127 3.53 -13.02 -3.39
C VAL A 127 2.48 -14.00 -3.92
N THR A 128 2.78 -14.66 -5.04
CA THR A 128 1.91 -15.69 -5.64
C THR A 128 1.59 -16.80 -4.64
N ARG A 129 2.61 -17.31 -3.93
CA ARG A 129 2.47 -18.37 -2.95
C ARG A 129 1.70 -17.94 -1.70
N ILE A 130 2.02 -16.77 -1.14
CA ILE A 130 1.40 -16.23 0.09
C ILE A 130 -0.09 -15.99 -0.12
N LEU A 131 -0.46 -15.46 -1.28
CA LEU A 131 -1.84 -15.14 -1.62
C LEU A 131 -2.57 -16.30 -2.32
N ASN A 132 -1.92 -17.45 -2.47
CA ASN A 132 -2.45 -18.65 -3.14
C ASN A 132 -3.02 -18.34 -4.54
N LEU A 133 -2.30 -17.56 -5.33
CA LEU A 133 -2.70 -17.18 -6.69
C LEU A 133 -2.39 -18.31 -7.68
N ASN A 134 -3.33 -18.58 -8.59
CA ASN A 134 -3.14 -19.58 -9.64
C ASN A 134 -2.07 -19.20 -10.67
N ARG A 135 -1.77 -17.90 -10.79
CA ARG A 135 -0.78 -17.35 -11.71
C ARG A 135 -0.04 -16.20 -11.05
N MET A 136 1.18 -15.95 -11.52
CA MET A 136 1.95 -14.80 -11.08
C MET A 136 1.22 -13.50 -11.46
N PRO A 137 1.12 -12.52 -10.54
CA PRO A 137 0.45 -11.25 -10.84
C PRO A 137 1.21 -10.51 -11.93
N THR A 138 0.50 -10.14 -12.98
CA THR A 138 1.02 -9.35 -14.09
C THR A 138 0.17 -8.10 -14.28
N PRO A 139 0.79 -6.95 -14.61
CA PRO A 139 2.23 -6.77 -14.85
C PRO A 139 3.04 -6.57 -13.55
N ALA A 140 4.36 -6.41 -13.63
CA ALA A 140 5.25 -6.44 -12.44
C ALA A 140 4.87 -5.46 -11.30
N ASP A 141 4.39 -4.25 -11.59
CA ASP A 141 3.96 -3.27 -10.57
C ASP A 141 2.75 -3.79 -9.74
N ALA A 142 1.97 -4.71 -10.31
CA ALA A 142 0.89 -5.41 -9.61
C ALA A 142 1.44 -6.27 -8.46
N ALA A 143 2.57 -6.94 -8.71
CA ALA A 143 3.24 -7.77 -7.71
C ALA A 143 3.88 -6.91 -6.61
N ASP A 144 4.50 -5.79 -6.99
CA ASP A 144 5.13 -4.85 -6.06
C ASP A 144 4.08 -4.19 -5.13
N ALA A 145 2.91 -3.80 -5.68
CA ALA A 145 1.82 -3.28 -4.87
C ALA A 145 1.25 -4.32 -3.88
N LEU A 146 1.06 -5.57 -4.31
CA LEU A 146 0.66 -6.66 -3.41
C LEU A 146 1.73 -6.95 -2.36
N ALA A 147 3.01 -6.90 -2.74
CA ALA A 147 4.14 -7.04 -1.84
C ALA A 147 4.12 -6.00 -0.71
N LEU A 148 3.83 -4.74 -1.02
CA LEU A 148 3.70 -3.67 -0.02
C LEU A 148 2.53 -3.90 0.94
N ALA A 149 1.39 -4.37 0.41
CA ALA A 149 0.23 -4.70 1.24
C ALA A 149 0.51 -5.87 2.19
N ILE A 150 1.17 -6.93 1.69
CA ILE A 150 1.64 -8.07 2.49
C ILE A 150 2.66 -7.63 3.54
N CYS A 151 3.63 -6.79 3.15
CA CYS A 151 4.65 -6.25 4.05
C CYS A 151 3.99 -5.54 5.24
N HIS A 152 2.98 -4.72 4.98
CA HIS A 152 2.21 -4.06 6.02
C HIS A 152 1.46 -5.06 6.91
N ALA A 153 0.81 -6.06 6.33
CA ALA A 153 0.05 -7.06 7.07
C ALA A 153 0.90 -7.95 8.00
N LEU A 154 2.13 -8.26 7.59
CA LEU A 154 3.03 -9.15 8.32
C LEU A 154 3.88 -8.45 9.39
N ARG A 155 3.82 -7.11 9.48
CA ARG A 155 4.58 -6.37 10.51
C ARG A 155 4.16 -6.82 11.92
N PRO A 156 5.13 -7.01 12.85
CA PRO A 156 4.82 -7.30 14.25
C PRO A 156 3.96 -6.22 14.88
N SER A 157 2.92 -6.62 15.62
CA SER A 157 2.13 -5.71 16.45
C SER A 157 3.06 -5.06 17.47
N GLY A 158 3.28 -3.75 17.38
CA GLY A 158 4.23 -3.02 18.23
C GLY A 158 5.48 -2.47 17.50
N ALA A 159 5.73 -2.87 16.25
CA ALA A 159 6.70 -2.18 15.37
C ALA A 159 6.15 -0.81 14.86
N LEU A 160 5.23 -0.20 15.62
CA LEU A 160 4.45 1.03 15.37
C LEU A 160 5.32 2.30 15.42
N GLN A 161 6.53 2.24 14.89
CA GLN A 161 7.37 3.42 14.74
C GLN A 161 7.71 3.54 13.27
N GLY A 162 6.97 4.37 12.53
CA GLY A 162 7.39 4.70 11.17
C GLY A 162 6.35 5.28 10.22
N GLY A 163 5.06 5.30 10.58
CA GLY A 163 4.13 6.18 9.89
C GLY A 163 4.36 7.60 10.39
N GLU A 164 4.66 8.55 9.49
CA GLU A 164 4.84 9.96 9.88
C GLU A 164 3.67 10.47 10.72
N ARG A 165 2.44 10.05 10.44
CA ARG A 165 1.27 10.45 11.24
C ARG A 165 1.35 10.01 12.71
N GLU A 166 1.70 8.76 13.01
CA GLU A 166 1.75 8.26 14.40
C GLU A 166 2.85 8.94 15.22
N GLN A 167 3.97 9.33 14.59
CA GLN A 167 5.03 10.12 15.23
C GLN A 167 4.56 11.52 15.63
N HIS A 168 3.55 12.07 14.93
CA HIS A 168 2.99 13.40 15.19
C HIS A 168 1.68 13.38 16.00
N LEU A 169 1.14 12.20 16.38
CA LEU A 169 -0.06 12.12 17.20
C LEU A 169 0.24 12.46 18.66
N THR A 170 -0.53 13.40 19.21
CA THR A 170 -0.55 13.67 20.66
C THR A 170 -1.10 12.44 21.42
N PRO A 171 -0.80 12.30 22.72
CA PRO A 171 -1.31 11.20 23.53
C PRO A 171 -2.84 11.04 23.48
N ALA A 172 -3.58 12.16 23.45
CA ALA A 172 -5.04 12.16 23.35
C ALA A 172 -5.54 11.67 21.98
N GLN A 173 -4.86 12.05 20.89
CA GLN A 173 -5.22 11.61 19.54
C GLN A 173 -4.96 10.12 19.33
N ARG A 174 -3.90 9.56 19.95
CA ARG A 174 -3.66 8.10 19.95
C ARG A 174 -4.77 7.33 20.66
N GLN A 175 -5.19 7.80 21.84
CA GLN A 175 -6.28 7.18 22.59
C GLN A 175 -7.61 7.22 21.82
N TRP A 176 -7.90 8.34 21.14
CA TRP A 176 -9.09 8.45 20.29
C TRP A 176 -9.04 7.51 19.09
N ALA A 177 -7.91 7.44 18.37
CA ALA A 177 -7.75 6.54 17.24
C ALA A 177 -7.91 5.05 17.63
N GLU A 178 -7.34 4.65 18.78
CA GLU A 178 -7.50 3.30 19.32
C GLU A 178 -8.96 2.98 19.68
N ALA A 179 -9.69 3.94 20.26
CA ALA A 179 -11.10 3.79 20.60
C ALA A 179 -11.97 3.64 19.34
N THR A 180 -11.73 4.46 18.31
CA THR A 180 -12.46 4.41 17.04
C THR A 180 -12.22 3.09 16.29
N ARG A 181 -10.99 2.55 16.34
CA ARG A 181 -10.64 1.25 15.74
C ARG A 181 -11.32 0.07 16.45
N LYS A 182 -11.39 0.13 17.79
CA LYS A 182 -12.12 -0.86 18.60
C LYS A 182 -13.64 -0.80 18.37
N ALA A 183 -14.19 0.39 18.13
CA ALA A 183 -15.62 0.59 17.85
C ALA A 183 -16.02 0.00 16.49
N HIS A 184 -15.23 0.25 15.44
CA HIS A 184 -15.49 -0.31 14.10
C HIS A 184 -15.34 -1.84 14.04
N GLY A 185 -14.45 -2.42 14.85
CA GLY A 185 -14.31 -3.88 14.95
C GLY A 185 -15.49 -4.62 15.61
N ARG A 186 -16.45 -3.92 16.23
CA ARG A 186 -17.65 -4.53 16.85
C ARG A 186 -18.88 -4.59 15.92
N GLY A 187 -18.87 -3.91 14.78
CA GLY A 187 -20.03 -3.79 13.88
C GLY A 187 -20.37 -5.02 13.04
N LEU A 188 -19.41 -5.92 12.79
CA LEU A 188 -19.58 -7.08 11.88
C LEU A 188 -20.01 -8.39 12.58
N ARG A 189 -20.46 -8.33 13.84
CA ARG A 189 -21.09 -9.45 14.55
C ARG A 189 -22.55 -9.14 14.90
N ARG A 190 -23.37 -8.77 13.92
CA ARG A 190 -24.84 -8.85 14.01
C ARG A 190 -25.42 -8.95 12.60
N GLY A 191 -25.71 -10.19 12.20
CA GLY A 191 -26.38 -10.53 10.95
C GLY A 191 -26.12 -12.00 10.65
N MET A 192 -27.18 -12.81 10.78
CA MET A 192 -27.25 -14.25 10.49
C MET A 192 -26.74 -14.61 9.10
#